data_AF-A0A453QYG7-F1
#
_entry.id   AF-A0A453QYG7-F1
#
_cell.length_a   1.000
_cell.length_b   1.000
_cell.length_c   1.000
_cell.angle_alpha   90.00
_cell.angle_beta   90.00
_cell.angle_gamma   90.00
#
_symmetry.space_group_name_H-M   'P 1'
#
loop_
_entity.id
_entity.type
_entity.pdbx_description
1 polymer ?
#
loop_
_entity_poly.entity_id
_entity_poly.type
_entity_poly.pdbx_seq_one_letter_code
_entity_poly.pdbx_strand_id
1 'polypeptide(L)'
;LQSKTLAQVTVRPTDSPFWKGLMRMKNLFFRRVKFLVGNGMSTRFWEDTWLGETPLALQHPTLYNIVQRKEDCIGTLFQTTPLNIQFRRALVGERWT
;
A
#
# COMPACT_ATOMS: atom_id res chain seq x y z
N LEU A 1 -13.12 -1.22 17.70
CA LEU A 1 -12.12 -2.09 17.05
C LEU A 1 -11.60 -1.38 15.80
N GLN A 2 -10.29 -1.19 15.64
CA GLN A 2 -9.76 -0.80 14.32
C GLN A 2 -9.83 -2.03 13.41
N SER A 3 -10.66 -1.99 12.37
CA SER A 3 -10.71 -3.04 11.35
C SER A 3 -9.49 -2.89 10.45
N LYS A 4 -8.38 -3.54 10.82
CA LYS A 4 -7.17 -3.60 9.99
C LYS A 4 -7.23 -4.86 9.15
N THR A 5 -6.96 -4.73 7.85
CA THR A 5 -6.86 -5.89 6.96
C THR A 5 -5.58 -6.67 7.26
N LEU A 6 -5.52 -7.95 6.85
CA LEU A 6 -4.30 -8.76 6.96
C LEU A 6 -3.09 -8.04 6.33
N ALA A 7 -3.32 -7.26 5.26
CA ALA A 7 -2.33 -6.47 4.55
C ALA A 7 -1.71 -5.36 5.43
N GLN A 8 -2.48 -4.80 6.37
CA GLN A 8 -2.04 -3.71 7.26
C GLN A 8 -1.46 -4.19 8.60
N VAL A 9 -1.72 -5.45 8.99
CA VAL A 9 -1.21 -5.98 10.27
C VAL A 9 0.30 -6.22 10.18
N THR A 10 1.03 -5.86 11.24
CA THR A 10 2.45 -6.16 11.42
C THR A 10 2.66 -7.09 12.61
N VAL A 11 3.76 -7.85 12.59
CA VAL A 11 4.13 -8.74 13.70
C VAL A 11 4.49 -7.93 14.94
N ARG A 12 3.98 -8.34 16.10
CA ARG A 12 4.30 -7.78 17.41
C ARG A 12 5.13 -8.74 18.25
N PRO A 13 5.97 -8.25 19.18
CA PRO A 13 6.75 -9.10 20.07
C PRO A 13 5.89 -10.06 20.90
N THR A 14 4.70 -9.61 21.31
CA THR A 14 3.72 -10.37 22.12
C THR A 14 2.90 -11.40 21.33
N ASP A 15 3.06 -11.47 20.01
CA ASP A 15 2.28 -12.39 19.19
C ASP A 15 2.67 -13.85 19.43
N SER A 16 1.70 -14.75 19.28
CA SER A 16 1.91 -16.19 19.41
C SER A 16 2.93 -16.69 18.36
N PRO A 17 3.70 -17.75 18.66
CA PRO A 17 4.61 -18.36 17.69
C PRO A 17 3.93 -18.74 16.37
N PHE A 18 2.68 -19.22 16.44
CA PHE A 18 1.85 -19.52 15.27
C PHE A 18 1.60 -18.28 14.40
N TRP A 19 1.15 -17.18 15.01
CA TRP A 19 0.86 -15.94 14.27
C TRP A 19 2.11 -15.35 13.63
N LYS A 20 3.26 -15.39 14.33
CA LYS A 20 4.56 -15.01 13.77
C LYS A 20 4.92 -15.85 12.55
N GLY A 21 4.66 -17.16 12.58
CA GLY A 21 4.84 -18.06 11.44
C GLY A 21 3.96 -17.67 10.24
N LEU A 22 2.67 -17.47 10.47
CA LEU A 22 1.73 -17.04 9.42
C LEU A 22 2.15 -15.70 8.78
N MET A 23 2.55 -14.74 9.60
CA MET A 23 2.97 -13.41 9.13
C MET A 23 4.27 -13.43 8.31
N ARG A 24 5.12 -14.45 8.44
CA ARG A 24 6.28 -14.63 7.55
C ARG A 24 5.84 -14.99 6.11
N MET A 25 4.79 -15.79 5.96
CA MET A 25 4.26 -16.14 4.63
C MET A 25 3.49 -15.00 3.97
N LYS A 26 2.94 -14.07 4.77
CA LYS A 26 2.16 -12.92 4.29
C LYS A 26 2.80 -12.24 3.07
N ASN A 27 4.04 -11.81 3.18
CA ASN A 27 4.72 -11.07 2.09
C ASN A 27 4.87 -11.92 0.81
N LEU A 28 5.12 -13.22 0.95
CA LEU A 28 5.22 -14.12 -0.20
C LEU A 28 3.86 -14.30 -0.88
N PHE A 29 2.80 -14.44 -0.08
CA PHE A 29 1.42 -14.54 -0.57
C PHE A 29 1.01 -13.30 -1.36
N PHE A 30 1.16 -12.10 -0.79
CA PHE A 30 0.77 -10.84 -1.45
C PHE A 30 1.55 -10.57 -2.75
N ARG A 31 2.76 -11.12 -2.92
CA ARG A 31 3.52 -11.04 -4.18
C ARG A 31 3.03 -11.98 -5.28
N ARG A 32 2.26 -13.01 -4.94
CA ARG A 32 1.81 -14.05 -5.88
C ARG A 32 0.32 -13.98 -6.19
N VAL A 33 -0.43 -13.12 -5.49
CA VAL A 33 -1.87 -12.95 -5.70
C VAL A 33 -2.17 -11.63 -6.37
N LYS A 34 -3.25 -11.63 -7.15
CA LYS A 34 -3.84 -10.43 -7.75
C LYS A 34 -5.22 -10.20 -7.15
N PHE A 35 -5.50 -8.95 -6.79
CA PHE A 35 -6.77 -8.53 -6.24
C PHE A 35 -7.73 -8.17 -7.38
N LEU A 36 -8.85 -8.88 -7.46
CA LEU A 36 -9.97 -8.46 -8.29
C LEU A 36 -10.69 -7.32 -7.57
N VAL A 37 -10.73 -6.15 -8.19
CA VAL A 37 -11.32 -4.96 -7.59
C VAL A 37 -12.85 -5.03 -7.70
N GLY A 38 -13.52 -5.18 -6.56
CA GLY A 38 -14.97 -4.99 -6.42
C GLY A 38 -15.29 -3.52 -6.16
N ASN A 39 -15.85 -3.21 -4.98
CA ASN A 39 -16.06 -1.83 -4.53
C ASN A 39 -14.76 -1.08 -4.16
N GLY A 40 -13.60 -1.76 -4.23
CA GLY A 40 -12.29 -1.19 -3.97
C GLY A 40 -12.00 -0.77 -2.52
N MET A 41 -12.92 -0.97 -1.57
CA MET A 41 -12.76 -0.50 -0.18
C MET A 41 -11.74 -1.30 0.64
N SER A 42 -11.35 -2.48 0.16
CA SER A 42 -10.39 -3.38 0.80
C SER A 42 -9.11 -3.60 -0.01
N THR A 43 -8.94 -2.86 -1.12
CA THR A 43 -7.78 -2.99 -2.01
C THR A 43 -6.98 -1.69 -1.98
N ARG A 44 -5.74 -1.76 -1.48
CA ARG A 44 -4.85 -0.60 -1.34
C ARG A 44 -4.25 -0.24 -2.68
N PHE A 45 -4.33 1.04 -3.03
CA PHE A 45 -3.98 1.51 -4.36
C PHE A 45 -2.49 1.27 -4.71
N TRP A 46 -1.59 1.52 -3.76
CA TRP A 46 -0.15 1.42 -4.02
C TRP A 46 0.43 0.03 -3.75
N GLU A 47 -0.07 -0.65 -2.72
CA GLU A 47 0.62 -1.81 -2.14
C GLU A 47 0.06 -3.16 -2.56
N ASP A 48 -1.19 -3.22 -3.02
CA ASP A 48 -1.79 -4.46 -3.47
C ASP A 48 -1.64 -4.60 -4.99
N THR A 49 -1.41 -5.83 -5.48
CA THR A 49 -1.37 -6.10 -6.93
C THR A 49 -2.80 -6.16 -7.46
N TRP A 50 -3.35 -5.04 -7.92
CA TRP A 50 -4.68 -4.99 -8.53
C TRP A 50 -4.63 -4.59 -10.00
N LEU A 51 -3.57 -3.90 -10.42
CA LEU A 51 -3.29 -3.51 -11.79
C LEU A 51 -1.95 -4.09 -12.25
N GLY A 52 -1.94 -4.75 -13.41
CA GLY A 52 -0.75 -5.45 -13.92
C GLY A 52 -0.38 -6.67 -13.08
N GLU A 53 0.94 -6.95 -12.98
CA GLU A 53 1.49 -8.15 -12.35
C GLU A 53 2.21 -7.88 -11.01
N THR A 54 2.47 -6.62 -10.69
CA THR A 54 3.14 -6.21 -9.43
C THR A 54 2.45 -4.98 -8.84
N PRO A 55 2.60 -4.70 -7.52
CA PRO A 55 2.06 -3.49 -6.92
C PRO A 55 2.62 -2.22 -7.56
N LEU A 56 1.80 -1.16 -7.67
CA LEU A 56 2.23 0.12 -8.25
C LEU A 56 3.40 0.75 -7.48
N ALA A 57 3.51 0.49 -6.18
CA ALA A 57 4.65 0.92 -5.36
C ALA A 57 6.00 0.35 -5.86
N LEU A 58 6.00 -0.86 -6.42
CA LEU A 58 7.20 -1.47 -6.99
C LEU A 58 7.47 -1.01 -8.43
N GLN A 59 6.41 -0.75 -9.20
CA GLN A 59 6.55 -0.27 -10.58
C GLN A 59 7.04 1.19 -10.63
N HIS A 60 6.60 2.02 -9.68
CA HIS A 60 6.89 3.46 -9.65
C HIS A 60 7.44 3.89 -8.28
N PRO A 61 8.65 3.42 -7.88
CA PRO A 61 9.18 3.65 -6.55
C PRO A 61 9.45 5.13 -6.24
N THR A 62 9.86 5.92 -7.23
CA THR A 62 10.10 7.37 -7.08
C THR A 62 8.81 8.12 -6.77
N LEU A 63 7.71 7.76 -7.43
CA LEU A 63 6.40 8.36 -7.19
C LEU A 63 5.83 7.93 -5.84
N TYR A 64 5.93 6.64 -5.51
CA TYR A 64 5.50 6.11 -4.21
C TYR A 64 6.23 6.76 -3.02
N ASN A 65 7.51 7.11 -3.19
CA ASN A 65 8.28 7.79 -2.14
C ASN A 65 7.72 9.16 -1.74
N ILE A 66 7.02 9.82 -2.64
CA ILE A 66 6.44 11.15 -2.39
C ILE A 66 4.94 11.09 -2.08
N VAL A 67 4.31 9.90 -2.06
CA VAL A 67 2.90 9.73 -1.69
C VAL A 67 2.71 10.01 -0.19
N GLN A 68 1.73 10.86 0.15
CA GLN A 68 1.39 11.13 1.55
C GLN A 68 0.55 10.02 2.18
N ARG A 69 -0.40 9.44 1.43
CA ARG A 69 -1.34 8.43 1.92
C ARG A 69 -1.16 7.10 1.19
N LYS A 70 -0.26 6.26 1.72
CA LYS A 70 0.14 4.99 1.09
C LYS A 70 -0.88 3.86 1.28
N GLU A 71 -1.65 3.93 2.35
CA GLU A 71 -2.63 2.91 2.74
C GLU A 71 -4.04 3.16 2.20
N ASP A 72 -4.24 4.20 1.39
CA ASP A 72 -5.56 4.53 0.85
C ASP A 72 -6.06 3.46 -0.12
N CYS A 73 -7.33 3.12 0.01
CA CYS A 73 -8.01 2.12 -0.80
C CYS A 73 -8.51 2.72 -2.12
N ILE A 74 -8.57 1.91 -3.18
CA ILE A 74 -9.09 2.28 -4.50
C ILE A 74 -10.49 2.87 -4.38
N GLY A 75 -11.36 2.23 -3.60
CA GLY A 75 -12.76 2.65 -3.42
C GLY A 75 -12.91 4.03 -2.80
N THR A 76 -11.90 4.55 -2.10
CA THR A 76 -11.88 5.92 -1.56
C THR A 76 -11.28 6.89 -2.55
N LEU A 77 -10.19 6.53 -3.24
CA LEU A 77 -9.49 7.41 -4.17
C LEU A 77 -10.30 7.71 -5.43
N PHE A 78 -11.10 6.75 -5.90
CA PHE A 78 -11.91 6.85 -7.10
C PHE A 78 -13.29 7.50 -6.87
N GLN A 79 -13.58 8.00 -5.66
CA GLN A 79 -14.84 8.72 -5.38
C GLN A 79 -14.87 10.12 -6.01
N THR A 80 -13.71 10.67 -6.36
CA THR A 80 -13.58 12.01 -6.93
C THR A 80 -12.84 11.96 -8.26
N THR A 81 -13.18 12.90 -9.14
CA THR A 81 -12.43 13.17 -10.38
C THR A 81 -11.97 14.64 -10.32
N PRO A 82 -10.65 14.91 -10.24
CA PRO A 82 -9.53 13.96 -10.29
C PRO A 82 -9.37 13.10 -9.00
N LEU A 83 -8.57 12.05 -9.10
CA LEU A 83 -8.27 11.11 -7.99
C LEU A 83 -7.81 11.85 -6.73
N ASN A 84 -8.30 11.44 -5.56
CA ASN A 84 -7.95 12.04 -4.26
C ASN A 84 -6.56 11.59 -3.76
N ILE A 85 -5.51 11.77 -4.55
CA ILE A 85 -4.14 11.35 -4.22
C ILE A 85 -3.28 12.59 -3.97
N GLN A 86 -2.49 12.56 -2.89
CA GLN A 86 -1.62 13.67 -2.48
C GLN A 86 -0.14 13.26 -2.54
N PHE A 87 0.66 14.13 -3.15
CA PHE A 87 2.11 13.97 -3.26
C PHE A 87 2.84 15.14 -2.57
N ARG A 88 3.90 14.85 -1.82
CA ARG A 88 4.78 15.84 -1.18
C ARG A 88 6.23 15.44 -1.36
N ARG A 89 7.00 16.30 -2.03
CA ARG A 89 8.46 16.17 -2.17
C ARG A 89 9.16 17.40 -1.59
N ALA A 90 10.33 17.20 -0.98
CA ALA A 90 11.21 18.31 -0.65
C ALA A 90 12.02 18.71 -1.90
N LEU A 91 12.00 19.98 -2.26
CA LEU A 91 12.90 20.52 -3.28
C LEU A 91 14.21 20.87 -2.57
N VAL A 92 15.17 19.94 -2.59
CA VAL A 92 16.54 20.22 -2.15
C VAL A 92 17.33 20.52 -3.42
N GLY A 93 17.63 21.79 -3.65
CA GLY A 93 18.57 22.24 -4.68
C GLY A 93 19.78 22.87 -4.00
N GLU A 94 20.93 22.84 -4.67
CA GLU A 94 22.07 23.67 -4.23
C GLU A 94 21.59 25.12 -4.19
N ARG A 95 21.81 25.78 -3.04
CA ARG A 95 21.75 27.23 -3.00
C ARG A 95 22.82 27.68 -3.98
N TRP A 96 22.41 28.29 -5.09
CA TRP A 96 23.31 29.02 -5.98
C TRP A 96 24.14 29.97 -5.11
N THR A 97 25.39 29.60 -4.84
CA THR A 97 26.42 30.47 -4.24
C THR A 97 27.25 31.07 -5.35
#